data_AF-A0A9W4S0G3-F1
#
_entry.id   AF-A0A9W4S0G3-F1
#
_cell.length_a   1.000
_cell.length_b   1.000
_cell.length_c   1.000
_cell.angle_alpha   90.00
_cell.angle_beta   90.00
_cell.angle_gamma   90.00
#
_symmetry.space_group_name_H-M   'P 1'
#
loop_
_entity.id
_entity.type
_entity.pdbx_description
1 polymer ?
#
loop_
_entity_poly.entity_id
_entity_poly.type
_entity_poly.pdbx_seq_one_letter_code
_entity_poly.pdbx_strand_id
1 'polypeptide(L)'
;KGRSQLLPITTPMGPIENRDEKVLKAKELRRRRWYMVVLFIMIIGLVVGLAAGLTISSRKQTTTTPTNTTVPNVFPAGSFAFNTALADVATNCTANPATWRCFPYETYNQSLTSGSANGSLATYYWTITPRNSYTYQISSSANPFSPQFANLSMALFDGNSYNERLVFNLTLPKSVVPSEAIAADNKAATCVYADTAFSATLWTRKNSSVGAGSAAADGNVTAVSDESKWANWPGQIEITQIKSGGGPECKDSDGNAVSVAAGEGQCECRYANFGLGA
;
A
#
# COMPACT_ATOMS: atom_id res chain seq x y z
N LYS A 1 -64.72 -14.19 -78.16
CA LYS A 1 -63.49 -13.38 -78.01
C LYS A 1 -63.46 -12.88 -76.57
N GLY A 2 -62.70 -13.54 -75.69
CA GLY A 2 -62.64 -13.24 -74.26
C GLY A 2 -61.76 -14.28 -73.57
N ARG A 3 -60.47 -13.95 -73.42
CA ARG A 3 -59.45 -14.80 -72.79
C ARG A 3 -59.66 -14.78 -71.28
N SER A 4 -60.05 -15.92 -70.70
CA SER A 4 -59.93 -16.14 -69.26
C SER A 4 -58.50 -16.57 -68.94
N GLN A 5 -57.78 -15.72 -68.20
CA GLN A 5 -56.43 -15.96 -67.73
C GLN A 5 -56.45 -16.98 -66.59
N LEU A 6 -55.65 -18.05 -66.73
CA LEU A 6 -55.32 -18.99 -65.66
C LEU A 6 -54.08 -18.47 -64.95
N LEU A 7 -54.19 -18.21 -63.64
CA LEU A 7 -53.09 -17.86 -62.75
C LEU A 7 -52.27 -19.12 -62.41
N PRO A 8 -50.93 -19.03 -62.34
CA PRO A 8 -50.09 -20.17 -61.98
C PRO A 8 -50.13 -20.45 -60.47
N ILE A 9 -50.21 -21.74 -60.14
CA ILE A 9 -50.02 -22.28 -58.79
C ILE A 9 -48.56 -22.07 -58.39
N THR A 10 -48.32 -21.32 -57.31
CA THR A 10 -47.02 -21.24 -56.65
C THR A 10 -47.04 -22.16 -55.43
N THR A 11 -46.30 -23.28 -55.50
CA THR A 11 -45.94 -24.05 -54.30
C THR A 11 -44.65 -23.48 -53.72
N PRO A 12 -44.54 -23.26 -52.40
CA PRO A 12 -43.29 -22.80 -51.79
C PRO A 12 -42.24 -23.91 -51.85
N MET A 13 -41.09 -23.61 -52.47
CA MET A 13 -39.88 -24.42 -52.33
C MET A 13 -39.31 -24.20 -50.92
N GLY A 14 -39.42 -25.21 -50.07
CA GLY A 14 -38.69 -25.26 -48.80
C GLY A 14 -37.17 -25.38 -49.05
N PRO A 15 -36.32 -24.96 -48.09
CA PRO A 15 -34.88 -24.99 -48.26
C PRO A 15 -34.39 -26.42 -48.44
N ILE A 16 -33.57 -26.66 -49.46
CA ILE A 16 -32.81 -27.89 -49.63
C ILE A 16 -31.78 -27.92 -48.49
N GLU A 17 -32.15 -28.58 -47.39
CA GLU A 17 -31.28 -28.75 -46.24
C GLU A 17 -30.18 -29.76 -46.58
N ASN A 18 -28.95 -29.24 -46.65
CA ASN A 18 -27.75 -29.99 -47.02
C ASN A 18 -27.38 -30.97 -45.90
N ARG A 19 -27.79 -32.23 -46.07
CA ARG A 19 -27.66 -33.32 -45.08
C ARG A 19 -26.19 -33.62 -44.71
N ASP A 20 -25.25 -33.21 -45.55
CA ASP A 20 -23.81 -33.48 -45.37
C ASP A 20 -23.15 -32.52 -44.35
N GLU A 21 -23.66 -31.30 -44.17
CA GLU A 21 -23.09 -30.32 -43.24
C GLU A 21 -23.35 -30.70 -41.76
N LYS A 22 -24.50 -31.32 -41.48
CA LYS A 22 -24.86 -31.77 -40.12
C LYS A 22 -24.00 -32.96 -39.66
N VAL A 23 -23.59 -33.83 -40.58
CA VAL A 23 -22.77 -35.02 -40.26
C VAL A 23 -21.31 -34.63 -39.96
N LEU A 24 -20.78 -33.63 -40.68
CA LEU A 24 -19.43 -33.11 -40.41
C LEU A 24 -19.36 -32.35 -39.08
N LYS A 25 -20.33 -31.46 -38.79
CA LYS A 25 -20.37 -30.73 -37.52
C LYS A 25 -20.57 -31.65 -36.31
N ALA A 26 -21.33 -32.75 -36.47
CA ALA A 26 -21.53 -33.74 -35.40
C ALA A 26 -20.25 -34.55 -35.08
N LYS A 27 -19.40 -34.84 -36.08
CA LYS A 27 -18.12 -35.54 -35.86
C LYS A 27 -17.10 -34.67 -35.12
N GLU A 28 -17.09 -33.36 -35.39
CA GLU A 28 -16.12 -32.43 -34.80
C GLU A 28 -16.43 -32.08 -33.33
N LEU A 29 -17.72 -31.96 -32.98
CA LEU A 29 -18.18 -31.80 -31.60
C LEU A 29 -17.92 -33.05 -30.73
N ARG A 30 -18.01 -34.25 -31.31
CA ARG A 30 -17.72 -35.51 -30.58
C ARG A 30 -16.23 -35.63 -30.24
N ARG A 31 -15.35 -35.15 -31.11
CA ARG A 31 -13.89 -35.10 -30.87
C ARG A 31 -13.53 -34.07 -29.79
N ARG A 32 -14.13 -32.87 -29.81
CA ARG A 32 -13.94 -31.85 -28.75
C ARG A 32 -14.44 -32.29 -27.38
N ARG A 33 -15.60 -32.98 -27.31
CA ARG A 33 -16.10 -33.53 -26.04
C ARG A 33 -15.18 -34.60 -25.48
N TRP A 34 -14.60 -35.46 -26.32
CA TRP A 34 -13.61 -36.44 -25.85
C TRP A 34 -12.32 -35.80 -25.32
N TYR A 35 -11.80 -34.78 -26.02
CA TYR A 35 -10.63 -34.04 -25.52
C TYR A 35 -10.88 -33.36 -24.18
N MET A 36 -12.06 -32.76 -23.98
CA MET A 36 -12.44 -32.15 -22.69
C MET A 36 -12.55 -33.19 -21.56
N VAL A 37 -13.09 -34.39 -21.84
CA VAL A 37 -13.18 -35.46 -20.84
C VAL A 37 -11.79 -35.98 -20.46
N VAL A 38 -10.89 -36.17 -21.42
CA VAL A 38 -9.50 -36.60 -21.15
C VAL A 38 -8.73 -35.54 -20.37
N LEU A 39 -8.91 -34.25 -20.71
CA LEU A 39 -8.32 -33.14 -19.97
C LEU A 39 -8.81 -33.11 -18.51
N PHE A 40 -10.10 -33.32 -18.29
CA PHE A 40 -10.68 -33.33 -16.95
C PHE A 40 -10.15 -34.49 -16.09
N ILE A 41 -9.99 -35.68 -16.69
CA ILE A 41 -9.38 -36.85 -16.01
C ILE A 41 -7.91 -36.57 -15.67
N MET A 42 -7.15 -35.94 -16.57
CA MET A 42 -5.75 -35.55 -16.29
C MET A 42 -5.66 -34.54 -15.13
N ILE A 43 -6.56 -33.55 -15.07
CA ILE A 43 -6.58 -32.56 -13.99
C ILE A 43 -6.92 -33.23 -12.65
N ILE A 44 -7.92 -34.12 -12.62
CA ILE A 44 -8.27 -34.88 -11.41
C ILE A 44 -7.10 -35.78 -10.99
N GLY A 45 -6.44 -36.44 -11.93
CA GLY A 45 -5.25 -37.25 -11.68
C GLY A 45 -4.08 -36.44 -11.10
N LEU A 46 -3.87 -35.21 -11.57
CA LEU A 46 -2.87 -34.29 -11.02
C LEU A 46 -3.20 -33.85 -9.58
N VAL A 47 -4.46 -33.55 -9.29
CA VAL A 47 -4.89 -33.14 -7.95
C VAL A 47 -4.75 -34.28 -6.94
N VAL A 48 -5.10 -35.51 -7.32
CA VAL A 48 -4.95 -36.70 -6.46
C VAL A 48 -3.48 -37.13 -6.36
N GLY A 49 -2.70 -37.01 -7.45
CA GLY A 49 -1.27 -37.32 -7.47
C GLY A 49 -0.42 -36.37 -6.61
N LEU A 50 -0.77 -35.08 -6.56
CA LEU A 50 -0.08 -34.09 -5.71
C LEU A 50 -0.41 -34.26 -4.22
N ALA A 51 -1.58 -34.81 -3.87
CA ALA A 51 -1.98 -35.06 -2.48
C ALA A 51 -1.32 -36.30 -1.85
N ALA A 52 -0.83 -37.25 -2.66
CA ALA A 52 -0.20 -38.49 -2.17
C ALA A 52 1.32 -38.58 -2.45
N GLY A 53 1.89 -37.67 -3.26
CA GLY A 53 3.21 -37.83 -3.87
C GLY A 53 4.40 -37.11 -3.24
N LEU A 54 4.23 -36.27 -2.20
CA LEU A 54 5.37 -35.59 -1.57
C LEU A 54 5.69 -36.16 -0.18
N THR A 55 5.94 -37.47 -0.12
CA THR A 55 6.67 -38.05 1.00
C THR A 55 7.79 -38.96 0.48
N ILE A 56 8.99 -38.73 1.01
CA ILE A 56 10.20 -39.58 1.04
C ILE A 56 11.39 -39.14 0.16
N SER A 57 12.47 -38.84 0.91
CA SER A 57 13.91 -38.95 0.61
C SER A 57 14.59 -37.66 0.12
N SER A 58 15.65 -37.11 0.73
CA SER A 58 16.71 -37.56 1.65
C SER A 58 17.15 -36.32 2.48
N ARG A 59 17.79 -36.34 3.66
CA ARG A 59 19.00 -37.08 4.05
C ARG A 59 19.32 -36.78 5.53
N LYS A 60 19.71 -37.84 6.27
CA LYS A 60 20.48 -37.91 7.53
C LYS A 60 20.00 -37.17 8.80
N GLN A 61 19.59 -38.03 9.72
CA GLN A 61 19.47 -37.92 11.16
C GLN A 61 20.80 -37.48 11.83
N THR A 62 20.76 -36.35 12.55
CA THR A 62 21.54 -36.12 13.76
C THR A 62 20.56 -35.69 14.85
N THR A 63 20.49 -36.49 15.91
CA THR A 63 19.61 -36.33 17.06
C THR A 63 19.97 -35.08 17.86
N THR A 64 19.00 -34.18 18.10
CA THR A 64 18.78 -33.49 19.39
C THR A 64 17.45 -32.71 19.38
N THR A 65 16.54 -33.14 20.27
CA THR A 65 15.45 -32.38 20.95
C THR A 65 14.22 -31.94 20.12
N PRO A 66 12.98 -32.18 20.59
CA PRO A 66 11.77 -31.85 19.85
C PRO A 66 11.46 -30.36 19.97
N THR A 67 11.62 -29.61 18.87
CA THR A 67 11.07 -28.26 18.79
C THR A 67 9.69 -28.35 18.18
N ASN A 68 8.68 -27.96 18.97
CA ASN A 68 7.31 -27.75 18.56
C ASN A 68 7.24 -27.18 17.13
N THR A 69 6.45 -27.80 16.26
CA THR A 69 6.02 -27.19 14.99
C THR A 69 5.03 -26.07 15.30
N THR A 70 5.54 -24.94 15.78
CA THR A 70 4.85 -23.65 15.71
C THR A 70 4.61 -23.34 14.24
N VAL A 71 3.37 -23.09 13.84
CA VAL A 71 3.10 -22.25 12.67
C VAL A 71 3.52 -20.84 13.07
N PRO A 72 4.56 -20.21 12.52
CA PRO A 72 4.92 -18.87 12.93
C PRO A 72 4.86 -17.98 11.69
N ASN A 73 3.66 -17.58 11.28
CA ASN A 73 3.52 -16.30 10.59
C ASN A 73 2.96 -15.30 11.57
N VAL A 74 3.72 -15.13 12.66
CA VAL A 74 3.52 -14.07 13.63
C VAL A 74 4.12 -12.85 12.96
N PHE A 75 3.25 -11.90 12.58
CA PHE A 75 3.66 -10.56 12.23
C PHE A 75 4.72 -10.10 13.25
N PRO A 76 5.86 -9.53 12.81
CA PRO A 76 6.93 -9.23 13.74
C PRO A 76 6.47 -8.11 14.68
N ALA A 77 6.12 -8.51 15.91
CA ALA A 77 6.00 -7.60 17.03
C ALA A 77 7.39 -7.08 17.39
N GLY A 78 7.47 -5.81 17.79
CA GLY A 78 8.75 -5.21 18.14
C GLY A 78 8.79 -3.72 17.86
N SER A 79 9.98 -3.18 18.03
CA SER A 79 10.27 -1.77 17.83
C SER A 79 10.96 -1.60 16.48
N PHE A 80 10.36 -0.80 15.59
CA PHE A 80 10.86 -0.58 14.24
C PHE A 80 11.16 0.88 13.90
N ALA A 81 12.22 1.05 13.10
CA ALA A 81 12.49 2.24 12.31
C ALA A 81 11.88 2.06 10.91
N PHE A 82 10.98 2.95 10.54
CA PHE A 82 10.33 3.00 9.24
C PHE A 82 10.97 4.10 8.40
N ASN A 83 11.91 3.71 7.55
CA ASN A 83 12.62 4.61 6.66
C ASN A 83 11.77 4.88 5.41
N THR A 84 11.46 6.14 5.17
CA THR A 84 10.60 6.63 4.08
C THR A 84 11.25 7.82 3.40
N ALA A 85 10.69 8.24 2.27
CA ALA A 85 10.99 9.52 1.67
C ALA A 85 9.70 10.32 1.47
N LEU A 86 9.77 11.64 1.57
CA LEU A 86 8.68 12.53 1.20
C LEU A 86 8.47 12.43 -0.31
N ALA A 87 7.39 11.78 -0.72
CA ALA A 87 7.10 11.50 -2.11
C ALA A 87 6.33 12.63 -2.79
N ASP A 88 5.43 13.30 -2.04
CA ASP A 88 4.53 14.30 -2.62
C ASP A 88 4.02 15.28 -1.56
N VAL A 89 3.71 16.50 -2.00
CA VAL A 89 3.18 17.59 -1.18
C VAL A 89 2.11 18.35 -1.95
N ALA A 90 0.90 18.42 -1.37
CA ALA A 90 -0.16 19.32 -1.84
C ALA A 90 -0.42 20.40 -0.78
N THR A 91 -0.70 21.63 -1.19
CA THR A 91 -0.90 22.79 -0.30
C THR A 91 -2.24 23.49 -0.52
N ASN A 92 -3.13 22.90 -1.31
CA ASN A 92 -4.34 23.54 -1.82
C ASN A 92 -5.41 23.85 -0.75
N CYS A 93 -5.24 23.40 0.50
CA CYS A 93 -6.14 23.73 1.60
C CYS A 93 -5.85 25.09 2.27
N THR A 94 -4.79 25.79 1.86
CA THR A 94 -4.41 27.12 2.36
C THR A 94 -4.15 28.06 1.19
N ALA A 95 -4.48 29.35 1.36
CA ALA A 95 -4.15 30.37 0.37
C ALA A 95 -2.66 30.74 0.38
N ASN A 96 -1.94 30.43 1.47
CA ASN A 96 -0.49 30.60 1.55
C ASN A 96 0.20 29.23 1.69
N PRO A 97 0.88 28.72 0.65
CA PRO A 97 1.50 27.40 0.68
C PRO A 97 2.62 27.28 1.71
N ALA A 98 3.25 28.39 2.13
CA ALA A 98 4.29 28.37 3.16
C ALA A 98 3.77 27.87 4.52
N THR A 99 2.45 27.93 4.76
CA THR A 99 1.85 27.51 6.03
C THR A 99 1.58 26.02 6.11
N TRP A 100 1.67 25.26 5.01
CA TRP A 100 1.63 23.80 5.03
C TRP A 100 2.99 23.23 4.67
N ARG A 101 3.63 22.53 5.62
CA ARG A 101 4.96 21.97 5.41
C ARG A 101 5.04 20.51 5.84
N CYS A 102 5.81 19.77 5.06
CA CYS A 102 6.05 18.35 5.24
C CYS A 102 7.54 18.16 5.46
N PHE A 103 7.97 17.83 6.68
CA PHE A 103 9.37 17.48 6.94
C PHE A 103 9.79 16.32 6.04
N PRO A 104 11.02 16.23 5.51
CA PRO A 104 12.15 17.16 5.67
C PRO A 104 12.16 18.38 4.75
N TYR A 105 11.02 18.70 4.12
CA TYR A 105 10.77 19.86 3.27
C TYR A 105 11.28 19.75 1.83
N GLU A 106 11.84 18.60 1.45
CA GLU A 106 12.22 18.30 0.08
C GLU A 106 11.55 17.00 -0.38
N THR A 107 10.92 17.03 -1.54
CA THR A 107 10.37 15.83 -2.18
C THR A 107 11.49 15.01 -2.80
N TYR A 108 11.36 13.69 -2.75
CA TYR A 108 12.34 12.77 -3.30
C TYR A 108 12.47 12.96 -4.82
N ASN A 109 13.71 13.02 -5.30
CA ASN A 109 14.03 13.12 -6.72
C ASN A 109 15.21 12.20 -7.06
N GLN A 110 14.96 11.21 -7.92
CA GLN A 110 15.94 10.20 -8.33
C GLN A 110 17.06 10.74 -9.21
N SER A 111 16.82 11.87 -9.89
CA SER A 111 17.78 12.49 -10.80
C SER A 111 18.90 13.23 -10.05
N LEU A 112 18.77 13.38 -8.74
CA LEU A 112 19.74 14.02 -7.88
C LEU A 112 20.81 13.01 -7.42
N THR A 113 22.05 13.18 -7.91
CA THR A 113 23.20 12.35 -7.55
C THR A 113 23.51 12.41 -6.05
N SER A 114 23.23 11.30 -5.35
CA SER A 114 23.75 10.77 -4.06
C SER A 114 24.00 11.67 -2.83
N GLY A 115 24.00 13.00 -2.95
CA GLY A 115 24.11 13.96 -1.84
C GLY A 115 22.76 14.55 -1.42
N SER A 116 21.86 14.84 -2.38
CA SER A 116 20.56 15.48 -2.14
C SER A 116 19.36 14.51 -2.10
N ALA A 117 19.54 13.23 -2.44
CA ALA A 117 18.52 12.21 -2.17
C ALA A 117 18.20 12.07 -0.67
N ASN A 118 19.17 12.40 0.19
CA ASN A 118 19.02 12.41 1.65
C ASN A 118 18.08 13.50 2.16
N GLY A 119 17.96 14.62 1.44
CA GLY A 119 17.15 15.77 1.86
C GLY A 119 15.66 15.48 1.94
N SER A 120 15.22 14.36 1.36
CA SER A 120 13.82 13.90 1.35
C SER A 120 13.52 12.76 2.32
N LEU A 121 14.53 12.20 3.01
CA LEU A 121 14.37 11.04 3.87
C LEU A 121 13.73 11.40 5.22
N ALA A 122 12.83 10.53 5.68
CA ALA A 122 12.20 10.63 6.99
C ALA A 122 12.10 9.25 7.64
N THR A 123 12.46 9.17 8.92
CA THR A 123 12.37 7.94 9.72
C THR A 123 11.33 8.11 10.82
N TYR A 124 10.40 7.16 10.87
CA TYR A 124 9.42 7.05 11.94
C TYR A 124 9.78 5.91 12.88
N TYR A 125 9.64 6.10 14.19
CA TYR A 125 10.00 5.10 15.21
C TYR A 125 8.77 4.63 15.94
N TRP A 126 8.29 3.43 15.61
CA TRP A 126 7.05 2.89 16.18
C TRP A 126 7.26 1.50 16.75
N THR A 127 6.55 1.22 17.83
CA THR A 127 6.50 -0.11 18.45
C THR A 127 5.17 -0.76 18.13
N ILE A 128 5.23 -1.99 17.66
CA ILE A 128 4.08 -2.83 17.38
C ILE A 128 3.97 -3.92 18.44
N THR A 129 2.83 -3.95 19.12
CA THR A 129 2.57 -4.89 20.22
C THR A 129 1.37 -5.79 19.85
N PRO A 130 1.50 -7.12 19.95
CA PRO A 130 0.38 -8.01 19.71
C PRO A 130 -0.59 -7.92 20.90
N ARG A 131 -1.88 -7.78 20.63
CA ARG A 131 -2.93 -7.95 21.65
C ARG A 131 -3.41 -9.38 21.75
N ASN A 132 -3.48 -10.08 20.61
CA ASN A 132 -3.75 -11.51 20.50
C ASN A 132 -3.13 -12.04 19.20
N SER A 133 -3.49 -13.25 18.78
CA SER A 133 -2.92 -13.90 17.59
C SER A 133 -3.08 -13.13 16.27
N TYR A 134 -4.02 -12.18 16.19
CA TYR A 134 -4.36 -11.49 14.93
C TYR A 134 -4.62 -9.98 15.07
N THR A 135 -4.54 -9.43 16.28
CA THR A 135 -4.77 -8.00 16.52
C THR A 135 -3.51 -7.38 17.08
N TYR A 136 -3.17 -6.20 16.57
CA TYR A 136 -1.94 -5.49 16.89
C TYR A 136 -2.26 -4.06 17.28
N GLN A 137 -1.43 -3.53 18.16
CA GLN A 137 -1.41 -2.12 18.48
C GLN A 137 -0.11 -1.47 18.05
N ILE A 138 -0.17 -0.19 17.75
CA ILE A 138 0.96 0.63 17.40
C ILE A 138 1.05 1.85 18.29
N SER A 139 2.27 2.16 18.70
CA SER A 139 2.63 3.33 19.49
C SER A 139 3.82 4.00 18.86
N SER A 140 3.81 5.33 18.78
CA SER A 140 4.96 6.10 18.34
C SER A 140 5.92 6.40 19.49
N SER A 141 7.18 6.57 19.18
CA SER A 141 8.13 7.25 20.06
C SER A 141 8.17 8.76 19.83
N ALA A 142 8.70 9.48 20.82
CA ALA A 142 8.97 10.90 20.69
C ALA A 142 9.87 11.17 19.47
N ASN A 143 9.37 11.98 18.55
CA ASN A 143 10.07 12.47 17.38
C ASN A 143 9.53 13.89 17.09
N PRO A 144 10.38 14.91 16.99
CA PRO A 144 9.96 16.31 16.83
C PRO A 144 9.21 16.59 15.52
N PHE A 145 9.28 15.68 14.54
CA PHE A 145 8.72 15.87 13.20
C PHE A 145 7.60 14.88 12.85
N SER A 146 7.26 13.96 13.76
CA SER A 146 6.17 13.01 13.57
C SER A 146 5.15 13.11 14.70
N PRO A 147 3.86 12.87 14.43
CA PRO A 147 2.86 12.90 15.48
C PRO A 147 3.11 11.83 16.54
N GLN A 148 2.75 12.18 17.78
CA GLN A 148 2.79 11.24 18.90
C GLN A 148 1.42 10.61 19.13
N PHE A 149 1.39 9.29 19.23
CA PHE A 149 0.22 8.47 19.51
C PHE A 149 0.63 7.20 20.28
N ALA A 150 -0.31 6.62 21.01
CA ALA A 150 -0.08 5.40 21.78
C ALA A 150 -1.27 4.44 21.70
N ASN A 151 -0.96 3.14 21.65
CA ASN A 151 -1.91 2.04 21.74
C ASN A 151 -3.05 2.10 20.71
N LEU A 152 -2.74 2.55 19.48
CA LEU A 152 -3.71 2.57 18.40
C LEU A 152 -3.89 1.18 17.82
N SER A 153 -5.14 0.77 17.62
CA SER A 153 -5.44 -0.52 17.00
C SER A 153 -5.15 -0.49 15.50
N MET A 154 -4.49 -1.52 14.99
CA MET A 154 -4.28 -1.73 13.56
C MET A 154 -5.25 -2.78 13.02
N ALA A 155 -5.76 -2.54 11.82
CA ALA A 155 -6.57 -3.50 11.08
C ALA A 155 -5.71 -4.28 10.08
N LEU A 156 -5.81 -5.62 10.11
CA LEU A 156 -5.17 -6.51 9.15
C LEU A 156 -6.03 -6.69 7.91
N PHE A 157 -5.44 -6.43 6.75
CA PHE A 157 -6.03 -6.66 5.44
C PHE A 157 -5.17 -7.64 4.65
N ASP A 158 -5.82 -8.42 3.79
CA ASP A 158 -5.17 -9.36 2.87
C ASP A 158 -4.21 -10.35 3.55
N GLY A 159 -4.60 -10.80 4.75
CA GLY A 159 -3.84 -11.75 5.56
C GLY A 159 -3.36 -12.98 4.77
N ASN A 160 -2.12 -13.39 5.01
CA ASN A 160 -1.43 -14.50 4.35
C ASN A 160 -1.24 -14.35 2.83
N SER A 161 -1.36 -13.14 2.28
CA SER A 161 -1.09 -12.87 0.86
C SER A 161 0.11 -11.94 0.66
N TYR A 162 0.64 -11.84 -0.55
CA TYR A 162 1.67 -10.83 -0.88
C TYR A 162 1.24 -9.39 -0.56
N ASN A 163 -0.07 -9.10 -0.57
CA ASN A 163 -0.62 -7.78 -0.28
C ASN A 163 -0.98 -7.56 1.20
N GLU A 164 -0.63 -8.50 2.09
CA GLU A 164 -0.90 -8.39 3.52
C GLU A 164 -0.39 -7.05 4.05
N ARG A 165 -1.30 -6.31 4.68
CA ARG A 165 -1.01 -4.98 5.22
C ARG A 165 -1.74 -4.74 6.54
N LEU A 166 -1.09 -3.99 7.41
CA LEU A 166 -1.74 -3.36 8.56
C LEU A 166 -2.03 -1.91 8.23
N VAL A 167 -3.21 -1.44 8.60
CA VAL A 167 -3.61 -0.04 8.43
C VAL A 167 -4.07 0.51 9.76
N PHE A 168 -3.65 1.74 10.07
CA PHE A 168 -4.26 2.54 11.12
C PHE A 168 -4.42 3.98 10.66
N ASN A 169 -5.40 4.64 11.26
CA ASN A 169 -5.72 6.03 11.00
C ASN A 169 -6.14 6.71 12.30
N LEU A 170 -5.93 8.01 12.36
CA LEU A 170 -6.22 8.85 13.50
C LEU A 170 -6.37 10.30 13.03
N THR A 171 -6.97 11.16 13.84
CA THR A 171 -7.04 12.61 13.57
C THR A 171 -6.30 13.35 14.68
N LEU A 172 -5.39 14.25 14.31
CA LEU A 172 -4.68 15.10 15.27
C LEU A 172 -4.24 16.43 14.67
N PRO A 173 -4.02 17.45 15.51
CA PRO A 173 -3.53 18.74 15.05
C PRO A 173 -2.13 18.63 14.46
N LYS A 174 -1.92 19.28 13.32
CA LYS A 174 -0.59 19.48 12.74
C LYS A 174 -0.15 20.93 12.98
N SER A 175 0.94 21.11 13.70
CA SER A 175 1.60 22.40 13.87
C SER A 175 2.68 22.60 12.79
N VAL A 176 2.74 23.80 12.22
CA VAL A 176 3.68 24.18 11.17
C VAL A 176 4.29 25.53 11.49
N VAL A 177 5.61 25.63 11.39
CA VAL A 177 6.31 26.91 11.32
C VAL A 177 6.47 27.26 9.85
N PRO A 178 5.88 28.36 9.36
CA PRO A 178 5.94 28.73 7.96
C PRO A 178 7.38 28.86 7.42
N SER A 179 7.58 28.63 6.12
CA SER A 179 8.90 28.75 5.49
C SER A 179 9.36 30.20 5.28
N GLU A 180 8.42 31.14 5.39
CA GLU A 180 8.64 32.58 5.21
C GLU A 180 7.80 33.36 6.23
N ALA A 181 8.12 34.65 6.40
CA ALA A 181 7.37 35.51 7.30
C ALA A 181 5.95 35.75 6.76
N ILE A 182 4.95 35.37 7.56
CA ILE A 182 3.53 35.60 7.27
C ILE A 182 2.87 36.62 8.22
N ALA A 183 3.58 36.99 9.30
CA ALA A 183 3.17 38.03 10.23
C ALA A 183 3.82 39.36 9.83
N ALA A 184 3.18 40.47 10.20
CA ALA A 184 3.84 41.77 10.13
C ALA A 184 5.14 41.77 10.98
N ASP A 185 6.08 42.65 10.63
CA ASP A 185 7.33 42.85 11.36
C ASP A 185 8.30 41.65 11.39
N ASN A 186 8.21 40.73 10.43
CA ASN A 186 9.04 39.52 10.35
C ASN A 186 8.99 38.62 11.60
N LYS A 187 7.90 38.68 12.37
CA LYS A 187 7.73 37.83 13.55
C LYS A 187 7.53 36.37 13.13
N ALA A 188 8.14 35.46 13.89
CA ALA A 188 7.91 34.03 13.71
C ALA A 188 6.44 33.71 14.02
N ALA A 189 5.81 32.90 13.17
CA ALA A 189 4.44 32.45 13.37
C ALA A 189 4.38 30.93 13.48
N THR A 190 3.34 30.43 14.13
CA THR A 190 2.99 29.01 14.18
C THR A 190 1.55 28.84 13.70
N CYS A 191 1.36 27.97 12.72
CA CYS A 191 0.05 27.63 12.15
C CYS A 191 -0.38 26.23 12.60
N VAL A 192 -1.64 26.08 13.00
CA VAL A 192 -2.21 24.80 13.43
C VAL A 192 -3.35 24.40 12.52
N TYR A 193 -3.32 23.15 12.05
CA TYR A 193 -4.42 22.50 11.34
C TYR A 193 -5.04 21.42 12.23
N ALA A 194 -6.12 21.76 12.94
CA ALA A 194 -6.69 20.94 14.03
C ALA A 194 -7.09 19.53 13.60
N ASP A 195 -7.78 19.39 12.46
CA ASP A 195 -8.35 18.12 12.00
C ASP A 195 -7.53 17.51 10.85
N THR A 196 -6.24 17.27 11.10
CA THR A 196 -5.39 16.60 10.10
C THR A 196 -5.54 15.08 10.25
N ALA A 197 -5.99 14.43 9.18
CA ALA A 197 -6.08 12.98 9.11
C ALA A 197 -4.68 12.41 8.89
N PHE A 198 -4.23 11.56 9.80
CA PHE A 198 -3.00 10.78 9.66
C PHE A 198 -3.38 9.33 9.39
N SER A 199 -2.81 8.73 8.36
CA SER A 199 -3.01 7.33 8.02
C SER A 199 -1.69 6.70 7.65
N ALA A 200 -1.51 5.43 8.02
CA ALA A 200 -0.35 4.66 7.60
C ALA A 200 -0.73 3.24 7.21
N THR A 201 -0.07 2.75 6.16
CA THR A 201 -0.19 1.40 5.64
C THR A 201 1.17 0.71 5.71
N LEU A 202 1.23 -0.40 6.44
CA LEU A 202 2.43 -1.21 6.65
C LEU A 202 2.26 -2.54 5.90
N TRP A 203 2.99 -2.74 4.81
CA TRP A 203 3.00 -4.05 4.14
C TRP A 203 3.98 -4.97 4.82
N THR A 204 3.53 -6.19 5.06
CA THR A 204 4.27 -7.16 5.89
C THR A 204 5.09 -8.14 5.05
N ARG A 205 4.71 -8.29 3.77
CA ARG A 205 5.28 -9.26 2.82
C ARG A 205 5.70 -8.65 1.48
N LYS A 206 5.35 -7.39 1.23
CA LYS A 206 5.90 -6.65 0.08
C LYS A 206 7.23 -6.04 0.45
N ASN A 207 8.24 -6.30 -0.34
CA ASN A 207 9.58 -5.76 -0.13
C ASN A 207 9.65 -4.29 -0.58
N SER A 208 10.45 -3.47 0.11
CA SER A 208 10.72 -2.08 -0.29
C SER A 208 11.56 -2.02 -1.58
N SER A 209 11.34 -0.98 -2.42
CA SER A 209 12.14 -0.76 -3.63
C SER A 209 13.39 0.08 -3.37
N VAL A 210 13.40 0.87 -2.30
CA VAL A 210 14.64 1.41 -1.73
C VAL A 210 15.28 0.24 -0.99
N GLY A 211 16.38 -0.31 -1.52
CA GLY A 211 17.16 -1.32 -0.81
C GLY A 211 17.62 -0.70 0.49
N ALA A 212 16.98 -1.07 1.60
CA ALA A 212 17.01 -0.44 2.93
C ALA A 212 18.16 0.57 3.04
N GLY A 213 17.93 1.76 2.46
CA GLY A 213 18.90 2.83 2.49
C GLY A 213 18.99 3.12 3.96
N SER A 214 20.10 2.73 4.57
CA SER A 214 20.40 3.06 5.95
C SER A 214 20.23 4.55 6.06
N ALA A 215 19.07 4.99 6.56
CA ALA A 215 18.93 6.33 7.07
C ALA A 215 20.14 6.51 7.97
N ALA A 216 20.93 7.54 7.70
CA ALA A 216 22.18 7.78 8.39
C ALA A 216 21.91 7.73 9.89
N ALA A 217 22.24 6.60 10.48
CA ALA A 217 22.66 6.51 11.85
C ALA A 217 24.14 6.91 11.75
N ASP A 218 24.56 8.01 12.38
CA ASP A 218 25.05 7.82 13.74
C ASP A 218 24.48 6.55 14.39
N GLY A 219 25.12 5.41 14.05
CA GLY A 219 24.78 4.07 14.54
C GLY A 219 24.49 2.98 13.49
N ASN A 220 25.33 2.86 12.46
CA ASN A 220 25.78 1.63 11.78
C ASN A 220 24.97 0.29 11.94
N VAL A 221 24.59 -0.28 10.78
CA VAL A 221 24.44 -1.71 10.43
C VAL A 221 23.16 -2.50 10.81
N THR A 222 22.77 -3.28 9.80
CA THR A 222 22.01 -4.54 9.66
C THR A 222 22.17 -5.63 10.74
N ALA A 223 22.39 -5.27 11.99
CA ALA A 223 22.28 -6.16 13.12
C ALA A 223 21.72 -5.33 14.26
N VAL A 224 20.80 -5.89 15.05
CA VAL A 224 20.66 -5.42 16.42
C VAL A 224 22.01 -5.71 17.07
N SER A 225 22.94 -4.76 17.01
CA SER A 225 23.89 -4.61 18.11
C SER A 225 23.04 -4.32 19.33
N ASP A 226 23.42 -4.87 20.48
CA ASP A 226 22.68 -4.80 21.75
C ASP A 226 22.40 -3.37 22.26
N GLU A 227 22.62 -2.34 21.45
CA GLU A 227 22.48 -0.90 21.73
C GLU A 227 21.44 -0.16 20.86
N SER A 228 20.96 -0.71 19.73
CA SER A 228 19.89 -0.06 18.92
C SER A 228 18.50 -0.58 19.30
N LYS A 229 17.68 0.28 19.91
CA LYS A 229 16.29 -0.04 20.29
C LYS A 229 15.32 -0.24 19.11
N TRP A 230 15.75 -0.04 17.85
CA TRP A 230 14.88 -0.08 16.67
C TRP A 230 15.44 -0.96 15.55
N ALA A 231 14.69 -1.98 15.13
CA ALA A 231 14.99 -2.76 13.94
C ALA A 231 14.47 -2.07 12.67
N ASN A 232 15.10 -2.26 11.51
CA ASN A 232 14.54 -1.73 10.26
C ASN A 232 13.25 -2.48 9.89
N TRP A 233 12.21 -1.73 9.49
CA TRP A 233 11.00 -2.34 8.93
C TRP A 233 11.33 -3.03 7.59
N PRO A 234 10.98 -4.32 7.41
CA PRO A 234 11.40 -5.08 6.22
C PRO A 234 10.53 -4.82 4.98
N GLY A 235 9.34 -4.24 5.15
CA GLY A 235 8.35 -4.14 4.09
C GLY A 235 8.17 -2.75 3.49
N GLN A 236 7.23 -2.64 2.56
CA GLN A 236 6.75 -1.36 2.08
C GLN A 236 6.00 -0.62 3.19
N ILE A 237 6.07 0.70 3.15
CA ILE A 237 5.28 1.59 4.00
C ILE A 237 4.84 2.83 3.23
N GLU A 238 3.61 3.25 3.49
CA GLU A 238 3.05 4.53 3.07
C GLU A 238 2.47 5.24 4.28
N ILE A 239 2.70 6.54 4.38
CA ILE A 239 2.15 7.42 5.41
C ILE A 239 1.59 8.65 4.73
N THR A 240 0.37 9.03 5.10
CA THR A 240 -0.28 10.24 4.58
C THR A 240 -0.74 11.13 5.73
N GLN A 241 -0.57 12.43 5.54
CA GLN A 241 -1.18 13.48 6.36
C GLN A 241 -2.05 14.32 5.44
N ILE A 242 -3.36 14.36 5.68
CA ILE A 242 -4.32 15.05 4.82
C ILE A 242 -5.15 16.02 5.64
N LYS A 243 -5.23 17.27 5.17
CA LYS A 243 -6.19 18.26 5.67
C LYS A 243 -7.16 18.64 4.57
N SER A 244 -8.43 18.30 4.75
CA SER A 244 -9.52 18.69 3.86
C SER A 244 -10.11 20.02 4.35
N GLY A 245 -9.90 21.09 3.58
CA GLY A 245 -10.45 22.43 3.84
C GLY A 245 -10.16 23.01 5.24
N GLY A 246 -10.76 24.17 5.53
CA GLY A 246 -10.76 24.79 6.85
C GLY A 246 -9.55 25.66 7.21
N GLY A 247 -8.53 25.78 6.34
CA GLY A 247 -7.37 26.66 6.55
C GLY A 247 -6.56 26.39 7.82
N PRO A 248 -5.46 27.11 8.04
CA PRO A 248 -4.74 27.11 9.31
C PRO A 248 -5.24 28.18 10.28
N GLU A 249 -5.11 27.90 11.58
CA GLU A 249 -5.11 28.93 12.61
C GLU A 249 -3.66 29.32 12.92
N CYS A 250 -3.25 30.53 12.53
CA CYS A 250 -1.88 31.01 12.74
C CYS A 250 -1.80 32.03 13.87
N LYS A 251 -0.73 31.95 14.67
CA LYS A 251 -0.39 32.93 15.71
C LYS A 251 1.06 33.38 15.59
N ASP A 252 1.33 34.65 15.83
CA ASP A 252 2.69 35.17 15.95
C ASP A 252 3.36 34.75 17.29
N SER A 253 4.62 35.15 17.49
CA SER A 253 5.37 34.86 18.72
C SER A 253 4.76 35.47 19.99
N ASP A 254 3.92 36.50 19.85
CA ASP A 254 3.24 37.18 20.95
C ASP A 254 1.86 36.57 21.23
N GLY A 255 1.43 35.59 20.42
CA GLY A 255 0.14 34.91 20.52
C GLY A 255 -1.00 35.60 19.78
N ASN A 256 -0.74 36.67 19.01
CA ASN A 256 -1.75 37.37 18.22
C ASN A 256 -2.11 36.54 16.98
N ALA A 257 -3.40 36.55 16.62
CA ALA A 257 -3.86 35.85 15.43
C ALA A 257 -3.29 36.49 14.14
N VAL A 258 -2.76 35.64 13.26
CA VAL A 258 -2.31 35.99 11.91
C VAL A 258 -3.32 35.42 10.93
N SER A 259 -4.00 36.28 10.18
CA SER A 259 -5.05 35.84 9.24
C SER A 259 -4.43 35.20 8.01
N VAL A 260 -4.73 33.92 7.80
CA VAL A 260 -4.39 33.17 6.57
C VAL A 260 -5.66 32.55 6.03
N ALA A 261 -6.03 32.90 4.80
CA ALA A 261 -7.25 32.39 4.19
C ALA A 261 -7.14 30.87 3.91
N ALA A 262 -8.26 30.18 4.05
CA ALA A 262 -8.37 28.79 3.61
C ALA A 262 -8.30 28.70 2.08
N GLY A 263 -7.74 27.60 1.59
CA GLY A 263 -7.82 27.23 0.18
C GLY A 263 -9.02 26.31 -0.10
N GLU A 264 -9.29 26.08 -1.38
CA GLU A 264 -10.45 25.31 -1.85
C GLU A 264 -10.20 23.79 -1.96
N GLY A 265 -8.94 23.35 -1.79
CA GLY A 265 -8.54 21.95 -1.97
C GLY A 265 -8.08 21.25 -0.69
N GLN A 266 -7.23 20.24 -0.87
CA GLN A 266 -6.61 19.50 0.23
C GLN A 266 -5.13 19.84 0.34
N CYS A 267 -4.61 19.78 1.56
CA CYS A 267 -3.18 19.69 1.77
C CYS A 267 -2.81 18.25 2.08
N GLU A 268 -1.63 17.84 1.59
CA GLU A 268 -1.13 16.48 1.70
C GLU A 268 0.37 16.48 2.02
N CYS A 269 0.79 15.57 2.89
CA CYS A 269 2.16 15.08 2.95
C CYS A 269 2.13 13.58 2.73
N ARG A 270 2.70 13.09 1.62
CA ARG A 270 2.80 11.65 1.33
C ARG A 270 4.22 11.17 1.51
N TYR A 271 4.40 10.15 2.33
CA TYR A 271 5.69 9.49 2.55
C TYR A 271 5.61 8.04 2.12
N ALA A 272 6.61 7.57 1.38
CA ALA A 272 6.69 6.17 0.99
C ALA A 272 8.14 5.71 0.83
N ASN A 273 8.37 4.41 0.87
CA ASN A 273 9.66 3.79 0.52
C ASN A 273 9.59 2.98 -0.79
N PHE A 274 8.53 3.21 -1.56
CA PHE A 274 8.22 2.56 -2.83
C PHE A 274 7.52 3.55 -3.76
N GLY A 275 7.44 3.20 -5.05
CA GLY A 275 6.73 4.04 -6.03
C GLY A 275 7.33 5.44 -6.19
N LEU A 276 8.57 5.61 -5.73
CA LEU A 276 9.33 6.83 -5.88
C LEU A 276 9.75 6.88 -7.36
N GLY A 277 9.09 7.71 -8.16
CA GLY A 277 9.46 8.01 -9.55
C GLY A 277 9.92 9.46 -9.63
N ALA A 278 10.83 9.75 -10.56
CA ALA A 278 11.26 11.11 -10.87
C ALA A 278 10.13 11.95 -11.49
#